data_AF-A0A969BUV2-F1
#
_entry.id   AF-A0A969BUV2-F1
#
_cell.length_a   1.000
_cell.length_b   1.000
_cell.length_c   1.000
_cell.angle_alpha   90.00
_cell.angle_beta   90.00
_cell.angle_gamma   90.00
#
_symmetry.space_group_name_H-M   'P 1'
#
loop_
_entity.id
_entity.type
_entity.pdbx_description
1 polymer ?
#
loop_
_entity_poly.entity_id
_entity_poly.type
_entity_poly.pdbx_seq_one_letter_code
_entity_poly.pdbx_strand_id
1 'polypeptide(L)'
;MFTTIGKAGSDLQADAEAMGRLISLVLRIDSPVSRRERLGLIISQLEGIGGARSVGFGINRVASMPDALAATLREMYFNESVQSVVVSSAPDVTPVYTNGNSTNGNGKGNHVAAAEPTRVKLPGADLCPECGMVTLVRSEGCKKCETCGYSEC
;
A
#
# COMPACT_ATOMS: atom_id res chain seq x y z
N MET A 1 18.94 -10.77 0.42
CA MET A 1 18.03 -9.65 0.17
C MET A 1 18.50 -8.48 1.02
N PHE A 2 18.59 -7.30 0.42
CA PHE A 2 18.79 -6.04 1.13
C PHE A 2 17.56 -5.19 0.89
N THR A 3 17.01 -4.61 1.95
CA THR A 3 15.76 -3.87 1.95
C THR A 3 16.06 -2.48 2.48
N THR A 4 15.97 -1.49 1.60
CA THR A 4 16.21 -0.08 1.94
C THR A 4 14.88 0.66 1.91
N ILE A 5 14.36 1.01 3.08
CA ILE A 5 13.12 1.77 3.23
C ILE A 5 13.40 2.91 4.22
N GLY A 6 12.94 4.12 3.91
CA GLY A 6 13.03 5.28 4.81
C GLY A 6 14.29 6.13 4.64
N LYS A 7 14.40 7.18 5.47
CA LYS A 7 15.57 8.07 5.52
C LYS A 7 16.74 7.37 6.19
N ALA A 8 17.95 7.74 5.78
CA ALA A 8 19.20 7.29 6.37
C ALA A 8 19.19 7.39 7.91
N GLY A 9 19.40 6.26 8.59
CA GLY A 9 19.48 6.19 10.05
C GLY A 9 18.14 6.19 10.79
N SER A 10 17.02 5.96 10.09
CA SER A 10 15.71 5.80 10.73
C SER A 10 15.50 4.40 11.31
N ASP A 11 14.68 4.28 12.35
CA ASP A 11 14.30 2.99 12.94
C ASP A 11 13.70 2.06 11.89
N LEU A 12 12.84 2.60 11.01
CA LEU A 12 12.26 1.85 9.90
C LEU A 12 13.31 1.25 8.96
N GLN A 13 14.41 1.98 8.70
CA GLN A 13 15.50 1.46 7.89
C GLN A 13 16.27 0.36 8.64
N ALA A 14 16.54 0.56 9.92
CA ALA A 14 17.24 -0.42 10.75
C ALA A 14 16.44 -1.73 10.85
N ASP A 15 15.13 -1.63 11.09
CA ASP A 15 14.21 -2.77 11.13
C ASP A 15 14.13 -3.47 9.77
N ALA A 16 14.04 -2.70 8.68
CA ALA A 16 14.05 -3.25 7.33
C ALA A 16 15.34 -4.04 7.06
N GLU A 17 16.51 -3.49 7.42
CA GLU A 17 17.79 -4.17 7.23
C GLU A 17 17.89 -5.43 8.09
N ALA A 18 17.48 -5.36 9.36
CA ALA A 18 17.47 -6.50 10.27
C ALA A 18 16.61 -7.64 9.71
N MET A 19 15.39 -7.33 9.26
CA MET A 19 14.51 -8.31 8.63
C MET A 19 15.11 -8.89 7.33
N GLY A 20 15.67 -8.05 6.45
CA GLY A 20 16.32 -8.51 5.22
C GLY A 20 17.49 -9.47 5.49
N ARG A 21 18.28 -9.20 6.53
CA ARG A 21 19.38 -10.09 6.98
C ARG A 21 18.85 -11.40 7.54
N LEU A 22 17.82 -11.38 8.39
CA LEU A 22 17.21 -12.59 8.96
C LEU A 22 16.59 -13.48 7.87
N ILE A 23 15.79 -12.90 6.96
CA ILE A 23 15.20 -13.63 5.83
C ILE A 23 16.30 -14.26 4.98
N SER A 24 17.37 -13.50 4.70
CA SER A 24 18.51 -14.01 3.93
C SER A 24 19.22 -15.17 4.62
N LEU A 25 19.37 -15.11 5.94
CA LEU A 25 19.98 -16.19 6.73
C LEU A 25 19.10 -17.43 6.71
N VAL A 26 17.79 -17.29 6.98
CA VAL A 26 16.83 -18.40 6.97
C VAL A 26 16.81 -19.12 5.61
N LEU A 27 16.94 -18.40 4.50
CA LEU A 27 16.98 -18.99 3.15
C LEU A 27 18.32 -19.66 2.80
N ARG A 28 19.39 -19.39 3.56
CA ARG A 28 20.73 -19.96 3.37
C ARG A 28 21.02 -21.17 4.26
N ILE A 29 20.40 -21.25 5.43
CA ILE A 29 20.54 -22.40 6.33
C ILE A 29 20.07 -23.68 5.61
N ASP A 30 20.76 -24.78 5.87
CA ASP A 30 20.40 -26.08 5.32
C ASP A 30 19.07 -26.56 5.90
N SER A 31 18.18 -27.06 5.06
CA SER A 31 16.82 -27.41 5.46
C SER A 31 16.25 -28.48 4.54
N PRO A 32 15.47 -29.45 5.09
CA PRO A 32 14.74 -30.40 4.27
C PRO A 32 13.64 -29.73 3.43
N VAL A 33 13.28 -28.48 3.75
CA VAL A 33 12.30 -27.68 3.02
C VAL A 33 12.99 -26.86 1.93
N SER A 34 12.45 -26.92 0.72
CA SER A 34 13.00 -26.19 -0.42
C SER A 34 13.06 -24.68 -0.15
N ARG A 35 14.03 -23.97 -0.76
CA ARG A 35 14.17 -22.52 -0.56
C ARG A 35 12.91 -21.74 -0.97
N ARG A 36 12.24 -22.18 -2.04
CA ARG A 36 11.00 -21.56 -2.55
C ARG A 36 9.85 -21.77 -1.57
N GLU A 37 9.71 -22.97 -1.03
CA GLU A 37 8.68 -23.27 -0.02
C GLU A 37 8.93 -22.52 1.29
N ARG A 38 10.18 -22.47 1.76
CA ARG A 38 10.57 -21.63 2.91
C ARG A 38 10.22 -20.16 2.69
N LEU A 39 10.48 -19.63 1.49
CA LEU A 39 10.11 -18.26 1.16
C LEU A 39 8.58 -18.08 1.21
N GLY A 40 7.81 -19.05 0.72
CA GLY A 40 6.35 -19.04 0.84
C GLY A 40 5.88 -19.00 2.30
N LEU A 41 6.51 -19.80 3.18
CA LEU A 41 6.24 -19.77 4.62
C LEU A 41 6.57 -18.41 5.22
N ILE A 42 7.73 -17.82 4.91
CA ILE A 42 8.09 -16.47 5.37
C ILE A 42 7.04 -15.45 4.94
N ILE A 43 6.64 -15.45 3.67
CA ILE A 43 5.61 -14.54 3.15
C ILE A 43 4.30 -14.70 3.94
N SER A 44 3.85 -15.93 4.17
CA SER A 44 2.60 -16.19 4.91
C SER A 44 2.62 -15.69 6.35
N GLN A 45 3.80 -15.61 6.98
CA GLN A 45 3.94 -15.08 8.34
C GLN A 45 3.99 -13.55 8.35
N LEU A 46 4.48 -12.93 7.29
CA LEU A 46 4.63 -11.48 7.19
C LEU A 46 3.36 -10.78 6.68
N GLU A 47 2.58 -11.47 5.86
CA GLU A 47 1.34 -10.96 5.28
C GLU A 47 0.28 -10.68 6.37
N GLY A 48 -0.36 -9.52 6.27
CA GLY A 48 -1.43 -9.14 7.20
C GLY A 48 -0.93 -8.66 8.56
N ILE A 49 0.39 -8.60 8.80
CA ILE A 49 0.92 -7.89 9.98
C ILE A 49 0.59 -6.41 9.83
N GLY A 50 -0.29 -5.90 10.68
CA GLY A 50 -0.66 -4.49 10.71
C GLY A 50 0.34 -3.63 11.49
N GLY A 51 0.47 -2.36 11.10
CA GLY A 51 1.21 -1.35 11.83
C GLY A 51 0.29 -0.21 12.25
N ALA A 52 0.82 0.73 13.03
CA ALA A 52 0.09 1.93 13.45
C ALA A 52 -0.35 2.81 12.27
N ARG A 53 0.29 2.67 11.10
CA ARG A 53 0.01 3.43 9.89
C ARG A 53 -0.01 2.50 8.70
N SER A 54 -1.03 2.64 7.85
CA SER A 54 -1.10 1.99 6.54
C SER A 54 -0.96 3.02 5.43
N VAL A 55 -0.35 2.63 4.31
CA VAL A 55 -0.18 3.47 3.12
C VAL A 55 -0.86 2.81 1.92
N GLY A 56 -1.42 3.61 1.01
CA GLY A 56 -2.13 3.11 -0.17
C GLY A 56 -3.61 2.78 0.09
N PHE A 57 -4.29 2.32 -0.96
CA PHE A 57 -5.74 2.09 -0.96
C PHE A 57 -6.09 0.79 -1.70
N GLY A 58 -7.21 0.17 -1.30
CA GLY A 58 -7.74 -1.04 -1.94
C GLY A 58 -6.74 -2.20 -1.92
N ILE A 59 -6.61 -2.90 -3.06
CA ILE A 59 -5.70 -4.04 -3.22
C ILE A 59 -4.21 -3.66 -3.12
N ASN A 60 -3.88 -2.37 -3.28
CA ASN A 60 -2.52 -1.84 -3.16
C ASN A 60 -2.25 -1.22 -1.78
N ARG A 61 -3.11 -1.52 -0.79
CA ARG A 61 -2.92 -1.06 0.59
C ARG A 61 -1.85 -1.91 1.26
N VAL A 62 -0.90 -1.23 1.88
CA VAL A 62 0.18 -1.83 2.67
C VAL A 62 -0.06 -1.47 4.14
N ALA A 63 -0.30 -2.48 4.97
CA ALA A 63 -0.68 -2.27 6.37
C ALA A 63 0.52 -1.94 7.27
N SER A 64 1.73 -2.35 6.89
CA SER A 64 2.97 -2.13 7.62
C SER A 64 4.21 -2.46 6.76
N MET A 65 5.40 -2.27 7.32
CA MET A 65 6.65 -2.70 6.69
C MET A 65 6.72 -4.21 6.40
N PRO A 66 6.48 -5.14 7.35
CA PRO A 66 6.51 -6.58 7.06
C PRO A 66 5.48 -6.98 6.00
N ASP A 67 4.29 -6.38 6.02
CA ASP A 67 3.26 -6.62 5.01
C ASP A 67 3.73 -6.18 3.61
N ALA A 68 4.43 -5.04 3.51
CA ALA A 68 5.07 -4.58 2.27
C ALA A 68 6.10 -5.59 1.74
N LEU A 69 6.90 -6.17 2.63
CA LEU A 69 7.88 -7.20 2.28
C LEU A 69 7.19 -8.45 1.76
N ALA A 70 6.11 -8.88 2.40
CA ALA A 70 5.32 -10.03 1.96
C ALA A 70 4.78 -9.84 0.55
N ALA A 71 4.14 -8.69 0.28
CA ALA A 71 3.61 -8.33 -1.03
C ALA A 71 4.71 -8.32 -2.11
N THR A 72 5.82 -7.65 -1.84
CA THR A 72 6.95 -7.55 -2.78
C THR A 72 7.58 -8.91 -3.07
N LEU A 73 7.81 -9.73 -2.04
CA LEU A 73 8.39 -11.07 -2.20
C LEU A 73 7.45 -12.01 -2.97
N ARG A 74 6.14 -11.91 -2.73
CA ARG A 74 5.15 -12.67 -3.48
C ARG A 74 5.16 -12.28 -4.95
N GLU A 75 5.14 -11.00 -5.25
CA GLU A 75 5.17 -10.50 -6.61
C GLU A 75 6.44 -10.95 -7.35
N MET A 76 7.60 -10.79 -6.74
CA MET A 76 8.88 -11.08 -7.38
C MET A 76 9.15 -12.57 -7.62
N TYR A 77 8.64 -13.46 -6.76
CA TYR A 77 9.00 -14.88 -6.79
C TYR A 77 7.84 -15.81 -7.16
N PHE A 78 6.58 -15.39 -6.99
CA PHE A 78 5.41 -16.26 -7.18
C PHE A 78 4.45 -15.78 -8.26
N ASN A 79 4.57 -14.54 -8.77
CA ASN A 79 3.82 -14.10 -9.94
C ASN A 79 4.64 -14.37 -11.21
N GLU A 80 4.23 -15.37 -12.01
CA GLU A 80 4.93 -15.76 -13.25
C GLU A 80 4.65 -14.82 -14.45
N SER A 81 3.95 -13.70 -14.26
CA SER A 81 3.42 -12.88 -15.36
C SER A 81 3.98 -11.45 -15.51
N VAL A 82 5.09 -11.07 -14.85
CA VAL A 82 5.75 -9.77 -15.13
C VAL A 82 7.27 -9.88 -15.09
N GLN A 83 7.85 -10.42 -16.16
CA GLN A 83 9.27 -10.24 -16.45
C GLN A 83 9.45 -8.98 -17.32
N SER A 84 9.46 -7.80 -16.70
CA SER A 84 10.20 -6.60 -17.16
C SER A 84 9.81 -5.35 -16.36
N VAL A 85 10.44 -5.11 -15.21
CA VAL A 85 10.59 -3.73 -14.72
C VAL A 85 12.05 -3.52 -14.37
N VAL A 86 12.73 -2.82 -15.27
CA VAL A 86 14.04 -2.20 -15.06
C VAL A 86 13.95 -1.29 -13.84
N VAL A 87 14.60 -1.69 -12.74
CA VAL A 87 14.88 -0.80 -11.61
C VAL A 87 16.06 0.08 -12.04
N SER A 88 15.77 1.22 -12.65
CA SER A 88 16.76 2.29 -12.78
C SER A 88 16.84 3.05 -11.46
N SER A 89 18.02 3.01 -10.87
CA SER A 89 18.47 3.86 -9.77
C SER A 89 18.13 5.34 -10.01
N ALA A 90 17.64 6.01 -8.96
CA ALA A 90 17.25 7.43 -8.94
C ALA A 90 18.37 8.39 -9.43
N PRO A 91 18.03 9.61 -9.90
CA PRO A 91 17.74 10.70 -8.96
C PRO A 91 16.62 11.67 -9.38
N ASP A 92 16.04 12.33 -8.36
CA ASP A 92 15.37 13.65 -8.34
C ASP A 92 14.30 13.96 -9.40
N VAL A 93 13.01 13.87 -9.01
CA VAL A 93 11.89 14.41 -9.80
C VAL A 93 10.95 15.17 -8.87
N THR A 94 10.87 16.47 -9.09
CA THR A 94 9.87 17.38 -8.53
C THR A 94 8.46 16.99 -9.01
N PRO A 95 7.43 16.96 -8.15
CA PRO A 95 6.08 16.69 -8.63
C PRO A 95 5.51 17.97 -9.28
N VAL A 96 5.59 18.03 -10.61
CA VAL A 96 4.80 18.96 -11.41
C VAL A 96 3.38 18.39 -11.50
N TYR A 97 2.42 19.06 -10.87
CA TYR A 97 1.00 18.78 -11.08
C TYR A 97 0.59 19.31 -12.47
N THR A 98 0.45 18.42 -13.46
CA THR A 98 -0.20 18.74 -14.73
C THR A 98 -1.65 18.25 -14.71
N ASN A 99 -2.58 19.20 -14.60
CA ASN A 99 -4.01 18.97 -14.81
C ASN A 99 -4.26 18.61 -16.28
N GLY A 100 -4.55 17.34 -16.55
CA GLY A 100 -5.01 16.86 -17.85
C GLY A 100 -6.49 17.18 -18.08
N ASN A 101 -6.76 18.35 -18.63
CA ASN A 101 -8.01 18.65 -19.33
C ASN A 101 -7.90 18.18 -20.78
N SER A 102 -8.75 17.24 -21.20
CA SER A 102 -9.48 17.24 -22.49
C SER A 102 -9.97 15.84 -22.84
N THR A 103 -11.28 15.67 -23.02
CA THR A 103 -11.81 15.04 -24.23
C THR A 103 -13.13 15.69 -24.62
N ASN A 104 -13.16 16.16 -25.87
CA ASN A 104 -14.32 16.66 -26.59
C ASN A 104 -14.96 15.47 -27.33
N GLY A 105 -16.27 15.25 -27.13
CA GLY A 105 -17.01 14.16 -27.78
C GLY A 105 -18.51 14.43 -27.78
N ASN A 106 -19.00 14.93 -28.91
CA ASN A 106 -20.40 15.24 -29.18
C ASN A 106 -21.23 13.94 -29.34
N GLY A 107 -22.28 13.76 -28.54
CA GLY A 107 -23.22 12.64 -28.69
C GLY A 107 -24.55 12.92 -27.99
N LYS A 108 -25.60 13.19 -28.78
CA LYS A 108 -26.98 13.36 -28.30
C LYS A 108 -27.57 12.00 -27.91
N GLY A 109 -28.05 11.86 -26.68
CA GLY A 109 -28.82 10.70 -26.21
C GLY A 109 -29.51 10.98 -24.88
N ASN A 110 -30.83 11.19 -24.91
CA ASN A 110 -31.71 11.23 -23.74
C ASN A 110 -31.83 9.83 -23.14
N HIS A 111 -31.39 9.54 -21.90
CA HIS A 111 -32.02 8.51 -21.04
C HIS A 111 -31.70 8.72 -19.55
N VAL A 112 -32.76 9.07 -18.80
CA VAL A 112 -33.08 8.79 -17.38
C VAL A 112 -32.07 9.17 -16.29
N ALA A 113 -32.41 10.21 -15.53
CA ALA A 113 -31.77 10.60 -14.28
C ALA A 113 -31.93 9.51 -13.20
N ALA A 114 -30.88 8.72 -12.99
CA ALA A 114 -30.69 7.99 -11.73
C ALA A 114 -30.12 8.99 -10.71
N ALA A 115 -30.82 9.15 -9.59
CA ALA A 115 -30.41 10.02 -8.50
C ALA A 115 -28.98 9.68 -8.06
N GLU A 116 -28.06 10.64 -8.21
CA GLU A 116 -26.74 10.53 -7.60
C GLU A 116 -26.89 10.43 -6.08
N PRO A 117 -26.20 9.50 -5.39
CA PRO A 117 -26.12 9.55 -3.94
C PRO A 117 -25.46 10.88 -3.61
N THR A 118 -26.19 11.70 -2.85
CA THR A 118 -25.77 13.05 -2.44
C THR A 118 -24.41 12.92 -1.77
N ARG A 119 -23.34 13.22 -2.50
CA ARG A 119 -21.99 13.28 -1.94
C ARG A 119 -21.98 14.40 -0.91
N VAL A 120 -22.23 14.04 0.35
CA VAL A 120 -22.05 14.94 1.47
C VAL A 120 -20.56 15.24 1.54
N LYS A 121 -20.14 16.31 0.87
CA LYS A 121 -18.80 16.89 1.06
C LYS A 121 -18.80 17.49 2.45
N LEU A 122 -18.42 16.70 3.46
CA LEU A 122 -18.08 17.21 4.78
C LEU A 122 -16.78 18.04 4.62
N PRO A 123 -16.80 19.37 4.81
CA PRO A 123 -15.60 20.18 4.68
C PRO A 123 -14.58 19.75 5.74
N GLY A 124 -13.40 19.31 5.30
CA GLY A 124 -12.34 18.79 6.17
C GLY A 124 -12.42 17.28 6.45
N ALA A 125 -13.30 16.53 5.78
CA ALA A 125 -13.27 15.07 5.82
C ALA A 125 -12.25 14.49 4.84
N ASP A 126 -11.44 13.56 5.34
CA ASP A 126 -10.51 12.72 4.59
C ASP A 126 -11.18 11.39 4.17
N LEU A 127 -10.46 10.61 3.35
CA LEU A 127 -10.84 9.26 2.99
C LEU A 127 -10.61 8.29 4.17
N CYS A 128 -11.60 7.47 4.49
CA CYS A 128 -11.47 6.40 5.47
C CYS A 128 -10.69 5.20 4.89
N PRO A 129 -9.67 4.67 5.59
CA PRO A 129 -8.88 3.53 5.11
C PRO A 129 -9.62 2.18 5.17
N GLU A 130 -10.68 2.05 5.96
CA GLU A 130 -11.47 0.81 6.03
C GLU A 130 -12.58 0.76 4.98
N CYS A 131 -13.40 1.81 4.88
CA CYS A 131 -14.58 1.79 4.01
C CYS A 131 -14.43 2.62 2.73
N GLY A 132 -13.32 3.35 2.55
CA GLY A 132 -13.04 4.14 1.35
C GLY A 132 -13.94 5.36 1.14
N MET A 133 -14.78 5.72 2.12
CA MET A 133 -15.67 6.88 2.03
C MET A 133 -14.99 8.15 2.55
N VAL A 134 -15.29 9.30 1.97
CA VAL A 134 -14.77 10.62 2.37
C VAL A 134 -15.55 11.14 3.59
N THR A 135 -15.46 10.39 4.69
CA THR A 135 -16.19 10.65 5.95
C THR A 135 -15.27 10.58 7.17
N LEU A 136 -13.95 10.63 6.98
CA LEU A 136 -12.98 10.60 8.05
C LEU A 136 -12.72 12.03 8.56
N VAL A 137 -13.31 12.40 9.69
CA VAL A 137 -13.24 13.75 10.25
C VAL A 137 -12.40 13.80 11.52
N ARG A 138 -11.73 14.92 11.79
CA ARG A 138 -10.97 15.09 13.04
C ARG A 138 -11.91 15.54 14.17
N SER A 139 -12.03 14.73 15.21
CA SER A 139 -12.86 14.99 16.38
C SER A 139 -12.13 14.55 17.65
N GLU A 140 -12.14 15.42 18.68
CA GLU A 140 -11.56 15.13 20.01
C GLU A 140 -10.07 14.70 20.00
N GLY A 141 -9.30 15.16 19.01
CA GLY A 141 -7.88 14.82 18.87
C GLY A 141 -7.60 13.61 17.96
N CYS A 142 -8.61 12.81 17.65
CA CYS A 142 -8.54 11.64 16.77
C CYS A 142 -9.17 11.91 15.40
N LYS A 143 -8.89 11.07 14.41
CA LYS A 143 -9.69 10.97 13.17
C LYS A 143 -10.76 9.88 13.36
N LYS A 144 -12.02 10.16 13.07
CA LYS A 144 -13.16 9.23 13.18
C LYS A 144 -13.92 9.16 11.87
N CYS A 145 -14.28 7.96 11.42
CA CYS A 145 -15.07 7.74 10.22
C CYS A 145 -16.55 7.61 10.58
N GLU A 146 -17.37 8.54 10.10
CA GLU A 146 -18.82 8.57 10.38
C GLU A 146 -19.60 7.45 9.68
N THR A 147 -18.95 6.68 8.82
CA THR A 147 -19.60 5.60 8.05
C THR A 147 -19.39 4.22 8.66
N CYS A 148 -18.14 3.87 8.98
CA CYS A 148 -17.79 2.52 9.43
C CYS A 148 -17.29 2.47 10.88
N GLY A 149 -17.14 3.62 11.54
CA GLY A 149 -16.67 3.68 12.92
C GLY A 149 -15.15 3.59 13.11
N TYR A 150 -14.37 3.50 12.03
CA TYR A 150 -12.90 3.54 12.10
C TYR A 150 -12.40 4.78 12.85
N SER A 151 -11.46 4.61 13.79
CA SER A 151 -10.86 5.72 14.53
C SER A 151 -9.35 5.59 14.68
N GLU A 152 -8.62 6.70 14.52
CA GLU A 152 -7.15 6.79 14.68
C GLU A 152 -6.80 7.98 15.59
N CYS A 153 -6.14 7.69 16.71
CA CYS A 153 -5.56 8.62 17.69
C CYS A 153 -4.07 8.27 17.84
#